data_AF-A0A7L3PM86-F1
#
_entry.id   AF-A0A7L3PM86-F1
#
_cell.length_a   1.000
_cell.length_b   1.000
_cell.length_c   1.000
_cell.angle_alpha   90.00
_cell.angle_beta   90.00
_cell.angle_gamma   90.00
#
_symmetry.space_group_name_H-M   'P 1'
#
loop_
_entity.id
_entity.type
_entity.pdbx_description
1 polymer ?
#
loop_
_entity_poly.entity_id
_entity_poly.type
_entity_poly.pdbx_seq_one_letter_code
_entity_poly.pdbx_strand_id
1 'polypeptide(L)'
;IPLVTLLERDEALTDSPEPWEATDNGVEVVMAHLEAARMVAHHGGLYHTNAEVKLQGFQGRAELLEIFSTEFQLRLLWGSRGAESSQAERYEKFDKVLTALSHKLEP
;
A
#
# COMPACT_ATOMS: atom_id res chain seq x y z
N ILE A 1 2.35 6.31 -3.09
CA ILE A 1 2.11 6.16 -1.63
C ILE A 1 2.48 7.42 -0.84
N PRO A 2 3.68 8.03 -0.98
CA PRO A 2 4.10 9.14 -0.11
C PRO A 2 3.10 10.29 0.04
N LEU A 3 2.45 10.71 -1.06
CA LEU A 3 1.42 11.73 -1.03
C LEU A 3 0.22 11.35 -0.15
N VAL A 4 -0.29 10.13 -0.28
CA VAL A 4 -1.47 9.68 0.48
C VAL A 4 -1.11 9.60 1.96
N THR A 5 0.04 9.02 2.28
CA THR A 5 0.56 8.96 3.65
C THR A 5 0.76 10.34 4.29
N LEU A 6 1.25 11.31 3.51
CA LEU A 6 1.39 12.70 3.95
C LEU A 6 0.04 13.34 4.30
N LEU A 7 -1.02 13.04 3.53
CA LEU A 7 -2.34 13.65 3.69
C LEU A 7 -3.21 12.95 4.72
N GLU A 8 -3.03 11.63 4.91
CA GLU A 8 -3.93 10.77 5.69
C GLU A 8 -3.21 10.03 6.81
N ARG A 9 -2.17 10.65 7.41
CA ARG A 9 -1.25 10.05 8.41
C ARG A 9 -1.93 8.94 9.22
N ASP A 10 -1.56 7.70 8.91
CA ASP A 10 -2.21 6.52 9.46
C ASP A 10 -1.63 6.22 10.86
N GLU A 11 -2.46 6.34 11.89
CA GLU A 11 -2.06 6.04 13.27
C GLU A 11 -1.69 4.56 13.45
N ALA A 12 -2.12 3.65 12.57
CA ALA A 12 -1.79 2.23 12.65
C ALA A 12 -0.37 1.89 12.17
N LEU A 13 0.33 2.84 11.53
CA LEU A 13 1.66 2.65 10.92
C LEU A 13 2.77 3.46 11.60
N THR A 14 2.51 3.97 12.81
CA THR A 14 3.36 4.98 13.48
C THR A 14 4.73 4.50 13.97
N ASP A 15 5.02 3.20 13.90
CA ASP A 15 6.24 2.65 14.50
C ASP A 15 7.51 2.94 13.66
N SER A 16 7.37 3.45 12.44
CA SER A 16 8.51 3.87 11.62
C SER A 16 8.40 5.35 11.24
N PRO A 17 9.46 6.16 11.45
CA PRO A 17 9.46 7.55 10.99
C PRO A 17 9.30 7.59 9.48
N GLU A 18 8.48 8.51 8.98
CA GLU A 18 8.30 8.66 7.55
C GLU A 18 9.63 9.11 6.89
N PRO A 19 9.87 8.79 5.61
CA PRO A 19 11.14 9.13 4.96
C PRO A 19 11.50 10.62 5.02
N TRP A 20 10.51 11.52 5.03
CA TRP A 20 10.73 12.96 5.18
C TRP A 20 10.92 13.43 6.63
N GLU A 21 10.64 12.59 7.62
CA GLU A 21 10.92 12.85 9.05
C GLU A 21 12.34 12.40 9.42
N ALA A 22 12.91 11.46 8.67
CA ALA A 22 14.23 10.89 8.93
C ALA A 22 15.40 11.63 8.24
N THR A 23 15.15 12.75 7.55
CA THR A 23 16.17 13.47 6.76
C THR A 23 16.19 14.96 7.07
N ASP A 24 17.37 15.58 7.01
CA ASP A 24 17.55 17.02 7.24
C ASP A 24 16.84 17.88 6.18
N ASN A 25 16.56 17.32 5.00
CA ASN A 25 15.88 17.99 3.88
C ASN A 25 14.39 17.62 3.78
N GLY A 26 13.75 17.22 4.88
CA GLY A 26 12.37 16.73 4.90
C GLY A 26 11.35 17.64 4.23
N VAL A 27 11.47 18.96 4.41
CA VAL A 27 10.58 19.95 3.77
C VAL A 27 10.70 19.92 2.24
N GLU A 28 11.91 19.81 1.71
CA GLU A 28 12.13 19.74 0.26
C GLU A 28 11.52 18.45 -0.31
N VAL A 29 11.65 17.34 0.41
CA VAL A 29 11.03 16.06 0.03
C VAL A 29 9.51 16.15 0.01
N VAL A 30 8.90 16.76 1.03
CA VAL A 30 7.45 16.98 1.10
C VAL A 30 6.98 17.84 -0.08
N MET A 31 7.68 18.95 -0.35
CA MET A 31 7.34 19.85 -1.45
C MET A 31 7.44 19.15 -2.81
N ALA A 32 8.50 18.37 -3.04
CA ALA A 32 8.66 17.60 -4.27
C ALA A 32 7.50 16.62 -4.50
N HIS A 33 7.02 15.94 -3.45
CA HIS A 33 5.85 15.05 -3.56
C HIS A 33 4.55 15.80 -3.84
N LEU A 34 4.34 16.96 -3.22
CA LEU A 34 3.16 17.81 -3.48
C LEU A 34 3.16 18.39 -4.90
N GLU A 35 4.33 18.78 -5.41
CA GLU A 35 4.49 19.23 -6.80
C GLU A 35 4.23 18.08 -7.79
N ALA A 36 4.82 16.91 -7.53
CA ALA A 36 4.56 15.71 -8.31
C ALA A 36 3.06 15.33 -8.29
N ALA A 37 2.38 15.50 -7.16
CA ALA A 37 0.95 15.23 -7.04
C ALA A 37 0.10 16.10 -7.98
N ARG A 38 0.43 17.38 -8.10
CA ARG A 38 -0.24 18.29 -9.05
C ARG A 38 -0.04 17.80 -10.48
N MET A 39 1.17 17.35 -10.81
CA MET A 39 1.45 16.79 -12.13
C MET A 39 0.69 15.49 -12.36
N VAL A 40 0.59 14.62 -11.36
CA VAL A 40 -0.18 13.37 -11.45
C VAL A 40 -1.66 13.66 -11.71
N ALA A 41 -2.25 14.60 -10.95
CA ALA A 41 -3.64 15.01 -11.13
C ALA A 41 -3.87 15.61 -12.54
N HIS A 42 -2.95 16.44 -13.02
CA HIS A 42 -3.02 17.02 -14.36
C HIS A 42 -2.94 15.96 -15.47
N HIS A 43 -2.12 14.91 -15.27
CA HIS A 43 -1.90 13.84 -16.25
C HIS A 43 -2.83 12.62 -16.07
N GLY A 44 -3.91 12.72 -15.30
CA GLY A 44 -4.83 11.60 -15.05
C GLY A 44 -5.33 10.91 -16.34
N GLY A 45 -5.72 11.70 -17.34
CA GLY A 45 -6.17 11.18 -18.64
C GLY A 45 -5.07 10.45 -19.42
N LEU A 46 -3.80 10.88 -19.29
CA LEU A 46 -2.66 10.21 -19.91
C LEU A 46 -2.42 8.84 -19.27
N TYR A 47 -2.46 8.74 -17.95
CA TYR A 47 -2.32 7.45 -17.26
C TYR A 47 -3.45 6.49 -17.60
N HIS A 48 -4.69 7.00 -17.68
CA HIS A 48 -5.84 6.22 -18.11
C HIS A 48 -5.65 5.67 -19.53
N THR A 49 -5.35 6.53 -20.51
CA THR A 49 -5.11 6.12 -21.90
C THR A 49 -3.96 5.11 -21.99
N ASN A 50 -2.86 5.34 -21.27
CA ASN A 50 -1.72 4.43 -21.25
C ASN A 50 -2.09 3.05 -20.67
N ALA A 51 -2.92 3.01 -19.63
CA ALA A 51 -3.40 1.76 -19.06
C ALA A 51 -4.30 1.00 -20.05
N GLU A 52 -5.24 1.69 -20.71
CA GLU A 52 -6.10 1.10 -21.73
C GLU A 52 -5.30 0.51 -22.89
N VAL A 53 -4.34 1.27 -23.43
CA VAL A 53 -3.47 0.81 -24.52
C VAL A 53 -2.64 -0.39 -24.10
N LYS A 54 -2.06 -0.38 -22.90
CA LYS A 54 -1.25 -1.51 -22.39
C LYS A 54 -2.07 -2.76 -22.14
N LEU A 55 -3.34 -2.61 -21.77
CA LEU A 55 -4.25 -3.71 -21.47
C LEU A 55 -5.16 -4.08 -22.66
N GLN A 56 -4.94 -3.50 -23.83
CA GLN A 56 -5.75 -3.78 -25.01
C GLN A 56 -5.67 -5.29 -25.36
N GLY A 57 -6.83 -5.95 -25.38
CA GLY A 57 -6.93 -7.38 -25.64
C GLY A 57 -6.54 -8.28 -24.47
N PHE A 58 -6.19 -7.72 -23.31
CA PHE A 58 -5.94 -8.51 -22.11
C PHE A 58 -7.21 -9.26 -21.67
N GLN A 59 -7.08 -10.56 -21.47
CA GLN A 59 -8.12 -11.42 -20.91
C GLN A 59 -7.63 -11.98 -19.58
N GLY A 60 -7.96 -11.29 -18.49
CA GLY A 60 -7.63 -11.73 -17.14
C GLY A 60 -8.41 -12.98 -16.75
N ARG A 61 -7.74 -13.97 -16.15
CA ARG A 61 -8.41 -15.14 -15.57
C ARG A 61 -9.13 -14.71 -14.29
N ALA A 62 -10.39 -15.06 -14.14
CA ALA A 62 -11.22 -14.62 -13.02
C ALA A 62 -10.60 -14.96 -11.66
N GLU A 63 -10.08 -16.18 -11.50
CA GLU A 63 -9.41 -16.65 -10.28
C GLU A 63 -8.17 -15.81 -9.94
N LEU A 64 -7.41 -15.38 -10.94
CA LEU A 64 -6.22 -14.55 -10.71
C LEU A 64 -6.63 -13.12 -10.34
N LEU A 65 -7.64 -12.56 -11.01
CA LEU A 65 -8.16 -11.23 -10.68
C LEU A 65 -8.71 -11.21 -9.25
N GLU A 66 -9.38 -12.28 -8.81
CA GLU A 66 -9.87 -12.41 -7.44
C GLU A 66 -8.71 -12.41 -6.43
N ILE A 67 -7.64 -13.19 -6.67
CA ILE A 67 -6.45 -13.22 -5.79
C ILE A 67 -5.80 -11.84 -5.66
N PHE A 68 -5.83 -11.02 -6.72
CA PHE A 68 -5.29 -9.66 -6.69
C PHE A 68 -6.22 -8.62 -6.04
N SER A 69 -7.44 -8.98 -5.65
CA SER A 69 -8.32 -8.07 -4.90
C SER A 69 -7.90 -7.95 -3.43
N THR A 70 -7.95 -6.74 -2.90
CA THR A 70 -7.66 -6.48 -1.49
C THR A 70 -8.63 -7.25 -0.60
N GLU A 71 -9.90 -7.36 -0.96
CA GLU A 71 -10.91 -8.08 -0.18
C GLU A 71 -10.59 -9.57 -0.05
N PHE A 72 -10.14 -10.21 -1.12
CA PHE A 72 -9.71 -11.60 -1.06
C PHE A 72 -8.47 -11.74 -0.18
N GLN A 73 -7.46 -10.88 -0.36
CA GLN A 73 -6.23 -10.90 0.43
C GLN A 73 -6.52 -10.70 1.93
N LEU A 74 -7.44 -9.80 2.27
CA LEU A 74 -7.88 -9.59 3.65
C LEU A 74 -8.47 -10.87 4.25
N ARG A 75 -9.40 -11.51 3.55
CA ARG A 75 -10.02 -12.75 4.04
C ARG A 75 -9.04 -13.93 4.07
N LEU A 76 -8.09 -13.98 3.13
CA LEU A 76 -7.06 -15.02 3.09
C LEU A 76 -6.15 -14.95 4.32
N LEU A 77 -5.69 -13.74 4.67
CA LEU A 77 -4.74 -13.55 5.77
C LEU A 77 -5.41 -13.62 7.15
N TRP A 78 -6.62 -13.08 7.29
CA TRP A 78 -7.27 -12.89 8.60
C TRP A 78 -8.58 -13.67 8.79
N GLY A 79 -9.06 -14.39 7.76
CA GLY A 79 -10.38 -15.02 7.78
C GLY A 79 -11.53 -14.00 7.72
N SER A 80 -12.78 -14.48 7.65
CA SER A 80 -13.96 -13.61 7.52
C SER A 80 -14.12 -12.62 8.67
N ARG A 81 -13.98 -13.07 9.91
CA ARG A 81 -14.10 -12.22 11.11
C ARG A 81 -12.88 -11.33 11.34
N GLY A 82 -11.68 -11.87 11.10
CA GLY A 82 -10.46 -11.11 11.33
C GLY A 82 -10.26 -10.01 10.29
N ALA A 83 -10.81 -10.14 9.09
CA ALA A 83 -10.77 -9.08 8.07
C ALA A 83 -11.48 -7.78 8.51
N GLU A 84 -12.45 -7.88 9.43
CA GLU A 84 -13.21 -6.74 9.97
C GLU A 84 -12.52 -6.06 11.17
N SER A 85 -11.42 -6.62 11.70
CA SER A 85 -10.70 -6.01 12.81
C SER A 85 -9.90 -4.78 12.36
N SER A 86 -9.50 -3.95 13.32
CA SER A 86 -8.75 -2.73 13.03
C SER A 86 -7.44 -3.04 12.29
N GLN A 87 -7.01 -2.11 11.45
CA GLN A 87 -5.77 -2.24 10.70
C GLN A 87 -4.56 -2.44 11.63
N ALA A 88 -4.47 -1.65 12.70
CA ALA A 88 -3.40 -1.77 13.70
C ALA A 88 -3.32 -3.19 14.29
N GLU A 89 -4.45 -3.77 14.70
CA GLU A 89 -4.49 -5.13 15.25
C GLU A 89 -4.08 -6.18 14.20
N ARG A 90 -4.54 -6.00 12.95
CA ARG A 90 -4.20 -6.91 11.85
C ARG A 90 -2.70 -6.90 11.54
N TYR A 91 -2.09 -5.72 11.54
CA TYR A 91 -0.68 -5.54 11.23
C TYR A 91 0.22 -6.04 12.36
N GLU A 92 -0.08 -5.70 13.61
CA GLU A 92 0.64 -6.19 14.79
C GLU A 92 0.61 -7.74 14.85
N LYS A 93 -0.55 -8.35 14.58
CA LYS A 93 -0.66 -9.82 14.53
C LYS A 93 0.17 -10.41 13.41
N PHE A 94 0.17 -9.79 12.24
CA PHE A 94 0.90 -10.32 11.09
C PHE A 94 2.42 -10.19 11.29
N ASP A 95 2.89 -9.09 11.87
CA ASP A 95 4.29 -8.90 12.25
C ASP A 95 4.81 -10.03 13.17
N LYS A 96 4.03 -10.36 14.21
CA LYS A 96 4.35 -11.49 15.11
C LYS A 96 4.41 -12.83 14.38
N VAL A 97 3.49 -13.06 13.43
CA VAL A 97 3.48 -14.27 12.61
C VAL A 97 4.72 -14.34 11.72
N LEU A 98 5.03 -13.25 11.00
CA LEU A 98 6.21 -13.18 10.12
C LEU A 98 7.51 -13.35 10.91
N THR A 99 7.63 -12.70 12.06
CA THR A 99 8.79 -12.82 12.95
C THR A 99 8.99 -14.26 13.43
N ALA A 100 7.91 -14.93 13.85
CA ALA A 100 7.97 -16.34 14.27
C ALA A 100 8.33 -17.28 13.11
N LEU A 101 7.79 -17.03 11.91
CA LEU A 101 8.12 -17.81 10.71
C LEU A 101 9.57 -17.60 10.28
N SER A 102 10.07 -16.37 10.32
CA SER A 102 11.46 -16.03 10.00
C SER A 102 12.43 -16.80 10.90
N HIS A 103 12.28 -16.71 12.23
CA HIS A 103 13.13 -17.45 13.17
C HIS A 103 13.03 -18.97 13.01
N LYS A 104 11.87 -19.48 12.58
CA LYS A 104 11.69 -20.92 12.34
C LYS A 104 12.43 -21.39 11.07
N LEU A 105 12.48 -20.54 10.04
CA LEU A 105 13.13 -20.85 8.77
C LEU A 105 14.65 -20.66 8.84
N GLU A 106 15.09 -19.57 9.47
CA GLU A 106 16.50 -19.17 9.61
C GLU A 106 16.76 -18.71 11.06
N PRO A 107 17.22 -19.61 11.95
CA PRO A 107 17.46 -19.31 13.37
C PRO A 107 18.66 -18.40 13.65
#